data_AF-A0A2N6A021-F1
#
_entry.id   AF-A0A2N6A021-F1
#
_cell.length_a   1.000
_cell.length_b   1.000
_cell.length_c   1.000
_cell.angle_alpha   90.00
_cell.angle_beta   90.00
_cell.angle_gamma   90.00
#
_symmetry.space_group_name_H-M   'P 1'
#
loop_
_entity.id
_entity.type
_entity.pdbx_description
1 polymer ?
#
loop_
_entity_poly.entity_id
_entity_poly.type
_entity_poly.pdbx_seq_one_letter_code
_entity_poly.pdbx_strand_id
1 'polypeptide(L)'
;MNYLTIFGYDIDGDGQSERAFNEDAPFKAQLNPNSIKLTQTVSYTASNNDDATNSQIITQQKFGGVPAPTLTLELLLDGTGAIPSEGGDMSVSDRVKKFQETCFFYRGDKHETPYVKLLWNGNSLFKYNDHAYFARIKSFDVNYTLFSPEGDPLRAKINATFLGTMDTKTQAKIMDKQSPDLTHVVTVKAGDTLPMLCEKIYGARQMFHEVARVNNLLSFRYIKPGTELVFPPIK
;
A
#
# COMPACT_ATOMS: atom_id res chain seq x y z
N MET A 1 19.95 14.36 -10.11
CA MET A 1 19.60 12.92 -10.22
C MET A 1 18.49 12.65 -9.19
N ASN A 2 17.43 11.91 -9.53
CA ASN A 2 16.31 11.71 -8.60
C ASN A 2 16.56 10.49 -7.71
N TYR A 3 16.95 10.77 -6.46
CA TYR A 3 17.25 9.75 -5.47
C TYR A 3 16.00 9.32 -4.70
N LEU A 4 16.01 8.09 -4.17
CA LEU A 4 15.02 7.66 -3.18
C LEU A 4 15.02 8.65 -2.00
N THR A 5 13.84 9.13 -1.64
CA THR A 5 13.62 10.05 -0.53
C THR A 5 12.55 9.49 0.38
N ILE A 6 12.80 9.54 1.69
CA ILE A 6 11.89 9.07 2.73
C ILE A 6 11.44 10.29 3.54
N PHE A 7 10.12 10.47 3.59
CA PHE A 7 9.46 11.50 4.38
C PHE A 7 8.81 10.86 5.59
N GLY A 8 8.99 11.47 6.76
CA GLY A 8 8.36 11.08 8.01
C GLY A 8 7.11 11.92 8.27
N TYR A 9 6.04 11.28 8.72
CA TYR A 9 4.74 11.86 8.98
C TYR A 9 4.28 11.51 10.39
N ASP A 10 3.68 12.50 11.05
CA ASP A 10 2.84 12.28 12.21
C ASP A 10 1.40 12.28 11.71
N ILE A 11 0.69 11.17 11.87
CA ILE A 11 -0.71 11.07 11.47
C ILE A 11 -1.58 11.33 12.69
N ASP A 12 -2.36 12.42 12.65
CA ASP A 12 -3.44 12.64 13.62
C ASP A 12 -4.57 11.64 13.39
N GLY A 13 -5.38 11.33 14.42
CA GLY A 13 -6.48 10.35 14.36
C GLY A 13 -7.51 10.59 13.24
N ASP A 14 -7.42 11.75 12.60
CA ASP A 14 -8.18 12.25 11.47
C ASP A 14 -7.73 11.66 10.11
N GLY A 15 -6.51 11.12 10.03
CA GLY A 15 -5.94 10.45 8.85
C GLY A 15 -5.52 11.37 7.69
N GLN A 16 -5.43 12.68 7.91
CA GLN A 16 -5.38 13.69 6.84
C GLN A 16 -4.13 14.59 6.86
N SER A 17 -3.20 14.42 7.81
CA SER A 17 -1.98 15.23 7.84
C SER A 17 -1.02 14.80 6.73
N GLU A 18 -1.13 15.45 5.57
CA GLU A 18 -0.25 15.26 4.42
C GLU A 18 1.08 16.02 4.54
N ARG A 19 1.36 16.65 5.69
CA ARG A 19 2.60 17.38 5.91
C ARG A 19 3.63 16.51 6.63
N ALA A 20 4.78 16.34 5.99
CA ALA A 20 5.90 15.65 6.61
C ALA A 20 6.49 16.52 7.72
N PHE A 21 6.82 15.95 8.89
CA PHE A 21 7.48 16.72 9.96
C PHE A 21 8.93 17.08 9.58
N ASN A 22 9.48 16.42 8.58
CA ASN A 22 10.81 16.65 8.03
C ASN A 22 10.77 17.12 6.57
N GLU A 23 9.73 17.86 6.16
CA GLU A 23 9.55 18.36 4.79
C GLU A 23 10.77 19.10 4.25
N ASP A 24 11.39 19.96 5.06
CA ASP A 24 12.57 20.74 4.69
C ASP A 24 13.87 19.93 4.70
N ALA A 25 13.88 18.77 5.36
CA ALA A 25 15.08 17.96 5.57
C ALA A 25 14.80 16.44 5.58
N PRO A 26 14.20 15.88 4.52
CA PRO A 26 13.87 14.46 4.47
C PRO A 26 15.15 13.60 4.44
N PHE A 27 14.99 12.31 4.73
CA PHE A 27 16.07 11.37 4.49
C PHE A 27 16.19 11.11 2.99
N LYS A 28 17.29 11.55 2.39
CA LYS A 28 17.59 11.32 0.98
C LYS A 28 18.71 10.28 0.87
N ALA A 29 18.48 9.24 0.10
CA ALA A 29 19.48 8.22 -0.12
C ALA A 29 20.67 8.81 -0.90
N GLN A 30 21.90 8.48 -0.48
CA GLN A 30 23.11 8.94 -1.16
C GLN A 30 23.28 8.29 -2.54
N LEU A 31 22.98 6.99 -2.59
CA LEU A 31 22.78 6.24 -3.82
C LEU A 31 21.37 5.68 -3.83
N ASN A 32 20.85 5.43 -5.03
CA ASN A 32 19.62 4.66 -5.15
C ASN A 32 19.82 3.25 -4.57
N PRO A 33 18.74 2.62 -4.06
CA PRO A 33 18.84 1.31 -3.46
C PRO A 33 19.44 0.29 -4.43
N ASN A 34 20.35 -0.53 -3.93
CA ASN A 34 20.93 -1.62 -4.72
C ASN A 34 19.89 -2.71 -5.01
N SER A 35 18.94 -2.89 -4.08
CA SER A 35 17.79 -3.76 -4.28
C SER A 35 16.54 -3.20 -3.61
N ILE A 36 15.39 -3.49 -4.22
CA ILE A 36 14.05 -3.26 -3.66
C ILE A 36 13.28 -4.58 -3.80
N LYS A 37 12.77 -5.11 -2.68
CA LYS A 37 11.98 -6.34 -2.65
C LYS A 37 10.60 -6.05 -2.07
N LEU A 38 9.58 -6.16 -2.92
CA LEU A 38 8.17 -6.13 -2.49
C LEU A 38 7.69 -7.56 -2.23
N THR A 39 7.13 -7.81 -1.05
CA THR A 39 6.54 -9.09 -0.67
C THR A 39 5.06 -8.89 -0.39
N GLN A 40 4.22 -9.61 -1.14
CA GLN A 40 2.78 -9.68 -0.97
C GLN A 40 2.40 -11.13 -0.69
N THR A 41 1.52 -11.35 0.27
CA THR A 41 1.07 -12.69 0.65
C THR A 41 -0.46 -12.75 0.66
N VAL A 42 -1.00 -13.96 0.50
CA VAL A 42 -2.43 -14.21 0.63
C VAL A 42 -2.59 -15.32 1.67
N SER A 43 -3.43 -15.08 2.67
CA SER A 43 -3.77 -16.05 3.70
C SER A 43 -4.91 -16.94 3.22
N TYR A 44 -4.77 -18.24 3.42
CA TYR A 44 -5.82 -19.23 3.20
C TYR A 44 -5.95 -20.11 4.44
N THR A 45 -7.19 -20.44 4.80
CA THR A 45 -7.51 -21.38 5.88
C THR A 45 -8.18 -22.61 5.30
N ALA A 46 -7.66 -23.79 5.60
CA ALA A 46 -8.29 -25.04 5.23
C ALA A 46 -9.64 -25.19 5.97
N SER A 47 -10.70 -25.57 5.25
CA SER A 47 -11.91 -26.04 5.93
C SER A 47 -11.68 -27.48 6.36
N ASN A 48 -11.43 -27.70 7.64
CA ASN A 48 -11.44 -29.04 8.20
C ASN A 48 -12.90 -29.47 8.34
N ASN A 49 -13.31 -30.46 7.55
CA ASN A 49 -14.47 -31.25 7.91
C ASN A 49 -13.97 -32.28 8.93
N ASP A 50 -14.59 -32.36 10.11
CA ASP A 50 -14.18 -33.23 11.23
C ASP A 50 -14.17 -34.75 10.89
N ASP A 51 -14.59 -35.16 9.70
CA ASP A 51 -14.64 -36.56 9.23
C ASP A 51 -13.44 -37.00 8.35
N ALA A 52 -12.42 -36.16 8.16
CA ALA A 52 -11.30 -36.48 7.27
C ALA A 52 -10.23 -37.37 7.94
N THR A 53 -10.52 -38.66 8.13
CA THR A 53 -9.56 -39.71 8.54
C THR A 53 -8.56 -40.11 7.45
N ASN A 54 -8.41 -39.32 6.37
CA ASN A 54 -7.53 -39.68 5.26
C ASN A 54 -6.69 -38.48 4.78
N SER A 55 -5.42 -38.46 5.15
CA SER A 55 -4.46 -37.36 4.96
C SER A 55 -3.98 -37.14 3.51
N GLN A 56 -4.70 -37.66 2.51
CA GLN A 56 -4.36 -37.56 1.08
C GLN A 56 -5.37 -36.74 0.26
N ILE A 57 -6.45 -36.22 0.87
CA ILE A 57 -7.46 -35.42 0.17
C ILE A 57 -7.16 -33.94 0.37
N ILE A 58 -6.96 -33.20 -0.73
CA ILE A 58 -6.78 -31.74 -0.72
C ILE A 58 -8.10 -31.09 -0.28
N THR A 59 -8.11 -30.44 0.89
CA THR A 59 -9.28 -29.74 1.42
C THR A 59 -9.46 -28.37 0.75
N GLN A 60 -10.72 -27.92 0.67
CA GLN A 60 -11.03 -26.59 0.15
C GLN A 60 -10.31 -25.51 0.98
N GLN A 61 -9.59 -24.63 0.30
CA GLN A 61 -8.92 -23.49 0.90
C GLN A 61 -9.87 -22.29 0.88
N LYS A 62 -10.25 -21.78 2.05
CA LYS A 62 -11.04 -20.56 2.18
C LYS A 62 -10.11 -19.36 2.25
N PHE A 63 -10.42 -18.30 1.52
CA PHE A 63 -9.64 -17.07 1.55
C PHE A 63 -9.73 -16.43 2.94
N GLY A 64 -8.57 -16.25 3.57
CA GLY A 64 -8.42 -15.69 4.91
C GLY A 64 -7.97 -14.23 4.94
N GLY A 65 -7.81 -13.59 3.76
CA GLY A 65 -7.41 -12.18 3.63
C GLY A 65 -6.03 -11.99 3.03
N VAL A 66 -5.66 -10.73 2.82
CA VAL A 66 -4.35 -10.29 2.31
C VAL A 66 -3.66 -9.51 3.43
N PRO A 67 -2.62 -10.05 4.08
CA PRO A 67 -1.82 -9.31 5.03
C PRO A 67 -1.16 -8.08 4.40
N ALA A 68 -0.81 -7.11 5.25
CA ALA A 68 -0.10 -5.91 4.80
C ALA A 68 1.22 -6.27 4.08
N PRO A 69 1.48 -5.67 2.90
CA PRO A 69 2.68 -5.97 2.14
C PRO A 69 3.93 -5.41 2.83
N THR A 70 5.06 -6.07 2.62
CA THR A 70 6.35 -5.58 3.13
C THR A 70 7.29 -5.20 2.00
N LEU A 71 8.03 -4.11 2.17
CA LEU A 71 9.04 -3.63 1.24
C LEU A 71 10.40 -3.62 1.94
N THR A 72 11.36 -4.38 1.41
CA THR A 72 12.75 -4.37 1.89
C THR A 72 13.62 -3.59 0.93
N LEU A 73 14.44 -2.67 1.45
CA LEU A 73 15.41 -1.88 0.70
C LEU A 73 16.81 -2.02 1.29
N GLU A 74 17.80 -2.04 0.41
CA GLU A 74 19.22 -1.98 0.75
C GLU A 74 19.80 -0.62 0.34
N LEU A 75 20.25 0.17 1.33
CA LEU A 75 20.84 1.49 1.14
C LEU A 75 22.33 1.46 1.47
N LEU A 76 23.16 1.99 0.57
CA LEU A 76 24.60 2.16 0.80
C LEU A 76 24.90 3.60 1.24
N LEU A 77 25.68 3.73 2.31
CA LEU A 77 26.20 4.99 2.83
C LEU A 77 27.72 4.98 2.76
N ASP A 78 28.30 6.06 2.26
CA ASP A 78 29.72 6.25 2.10
C ASP A 78 30.16 7.63 2.58
N GLY A 79 31.17 7.65 3.45
CA GLY A 79 31.83 8.85 3.99
C GLY A 79 33.29 8.98 3.55
N THR A 80 33.73 8.22 2.54
CA THR A 80 35.12 8.27 2.05
C THR A 80 35.39 9.42 1.09
N GLY A 81 34.32 10.09 0.61
CA GLY A 81 34.39 11.11 -0.44
C GLY A 81 34.40 10.53 -1.86
N ALA A 82 34.43 9.20 -2.03
CA ALA A 82 34.34 8.56 -3.34
C ALA A 82 32.97 8.75 -4.01
N ILE A 83 31.91 8.91 -3.21
CA ILE A 83 30.54 9.14 -3.68
C ILE A 83 30.13 10.57 -3.33
N PRO A 84 29.82 11.42 -4.33
CA PRO A 84 29.36 12.78 -4.06
C PRO A 84 28.05 12.74 -3.26
N SER A 85 27.98 13.50 -2.17
CA SER A 85 26.75 13.69 -1.42
C SER A 85 26.18 15.08 -1.70
N GLU A 86 24.91 15.12 -2.11
CA GLU A 86 24.15 16.36 -2.00
C GLU A 86 23.89 16.67 -0.52
N GLY A 87 24.24 17.88 -0.06
CA GLY A 87 24.01 18.33 1.33
C GLY A 87 25.23 18.40 2.26
N GLY A 88 26.45 18.31 1.72
CA GLY A 88 27.69 18.49 2.48
C GLY A 88 28.28 17.20 3.10
N ASP A 89 29.36 17.36 3.86
CA ASP A 89 30.16 16.30 4.48
C ASP A 89 29.48 15.69 5.72
N MET A 90 28.25 15.17 5.55
CA MET A 90 27.63 14.38 6.61
C MET A 90 28.34 13.04 6.76
N SER A 91 28.76 12.73 7.99
CA SER A 91 29.35 11.43 8.33
C SER A 91 28.36 10.28 8.10
N VAL A 92 28.87 9.05 8.02
CA VAL A 92 28.01 7.86 7.93
C VAL A 92 27.12 7.74 9.17
N SER A 93 27.66 8.02 10.36
CA SER A 93 26.92 8.02 11.62
C SER A 93 25.74 9.01 11.59
N ASP A 94 25.96 10.23 11.09
CA ASP A 94 24.90 11.25 11.00
C ASP A 94 23.80 10.85 10.02
N ARG A 95 24.16 10.19 8.91
CA ARG A 95 23.18 9.67 7.94
C ARG A 95 22.34 8.55 8.54
N VAL A 96 22.96 7.63 9.28
CA VAL A 96 22.24 6.57 10.00
C VAL A 96 21.30 7.18 11.03
N LYS A 97 21.77 8.18 11.80
CA LYS A 97 20.93 8.90 12.77
C LYS A 97 19.75 9.59 12.08
N LYS A 98 19.97 10.29 10.96
CA LYS A 98 18.91 10.93 10.19
C LYS A 98 17.88 9.93 9.64
N PHE A 99 18.33 8.74 9.23
CA PHE A 99 17.43 7.64 8.86
C PHE A 99 16.56 7.21 10.05
N GLN A 100 17.16 7.04 11.23
CA GLN A 100 16.45 6.66 12.46
C GLN A 100 15.46 7.74 12.91
N GLU A 101 15.84 9.01 12.88
CA GLU A 101 14.96 10.15 13.19
C GLU A 101 13.74 10.19 12.26
N THR A 102 13.94 9.85 10.98
CA THR A 102 12.87 9.87 9.98
C THR A 102 11.88 8.70 10.15
N CYS A 103 12.36 7.50 10.48
CA CYS A 103 11.56 6.28 10.36
C CYS A 103 11.31 5.54 11.68
N PHE A 104 12.15 5.73 12.70
CA PHE A 104 12.24 4.82 13.84
C PHE A 104 12.07 5.47 15.20
N PHE A 105 12.67 6.64 15.44
CA PHE A 105 12.63 7.24 16.78
C PHE A 105 11.21 7.52 17.25
N TYR A 106 10.97 7.19 18.52
CA TYR A 106 9.68 7.35 19.16
C TYR A 106 9.24 8.81 19.17
N ARG A 107 8.04 9.08 18.65
CA ARG A 107 7.44 10.42 18.66
C ARG A 107 6.64 10.57 19.95
N GLY A 108 7.22 11.27 20.93
CA GLY A 108 6.64 11.43 22.27
C GLY A 108 5.19 11.92 22.26
N ASP A 109 4.88 12.87 21.37
CA ASP A 109 3.54 13.47 21.26
C ASP A 109 2.49 12.55 20.63
N LYS A 110 2.91 11.51 19.91
CA LYS A 110 2.04 10.53 19.22
C LYS A 110 2.05 9.14 19.85
N HIS A 111 2.94 8.94 20.81
CA HIS A 111 3.18 7.67 21.48
C HIS A 111 3.56 6.50 20.57
N GLU A 112 4.14 6.76 19.41
CA GLU A 112 4.42 5.72 18.42
C GLU A 112 5.58 6.06 17.47
N THR A 113 5.98 5.13 16.60
CA THR A 113 6.97 5.37 15.55
C THR A 113 6.36 6.12 14.35
N PRO A 114 7.14 6.93 13.62
CA PRO A 114 6.67 7.66 12.45
C PRO A 114 5.99 6.80 11.40
N TYR A 115 5.02 7.39 10.72
CA TYR A 115 4.59 6.93 9.41
C TYR A 115 5.57 7.46 8.36
N VAL A 116 5.78 6.71 7.29
CA VAL A 116 6.69 7.12 6.23
C VAL A 116 6.08 6.97 4.84
N LYS A 117 6.46 7.86 3.94
CA LYS A 117 6.29 7.67 2.49
C LYS A 117 7.67 7.55 1.86
N LEU A 118 7.89 6.45 1.14
CA LEU A 118 9.10 6.21 0.36
C LEU A 118 8.84 6.62 -1.08
N LEU A 119 9.47 7.70 -1.52
CA LEU A 119 9.27 8.29 -2.84
C LEU A 119 10.53 8.13 -3.68
N TRP A 120 10.40 7.56 -4.87
CA TRP A 120 11.47 7.56 -5.87
C TRP A 120 10.96 8.23 -7.14
N ASN A 121 11.62 9.30 -7.57
CA ASN A 121 11.22 10.07 -8.75
C ASN A 121 9.76 10.57 -8.63
N GLY A 122 9.39 11.09 -7.45
CA GLY A 122 8.03 11.54 -7.12
C GLY A 122 7.00 10.42 -6.95
N ASN A 123 7.36 9.16 -7.20
CA ASN A 123 6.45 8.03 -7.11
C ASN A 123 6.61 7.28 -5.78
N SER A 124 5.49 7.06 -5.09
CA SER A 124 5.49 6.19 -3.90
C SER A 124 5.82 4.75 -4.27
N LEU A 125 6.66 4.10 -3.47
CA LEU A 125 6.92 2.67 -3.56
C LEU A 125 5.78 1.82 -2.99
N PHE A 126 4.92 2.41 -2.16
CA PHE A 126 3.68 1.82 -1.68
C PHE A 126 2.50 2.46 -2.39
N LYS A 127 1.87 1.70 -3.30
CA LYS A 127 0.71 2.12 -4.08
C LYS A 127 -0.36 1.03 -4.11
N TYR A 128 -1.62 1.44 -4.04
CA TYR A 128 -2.78 0.59 -4.23
C TYR A 128 -3.76 1.31 -5.15
N ASN A 129 -4.10 0.72 -6.30
CA ASN A 129 -4.91 1.36 -7.35
C ASN A 129 -4.44 2.79 -7.64
N ASP A 130 -3.13 2.98 -7.86
CA ASP A 130 -2.45 4.27 -8.05
C ASP A 130 -2.48 5.29 -6.90
N HIS A 131 -3.10 4.96 -5.77
CA HIS A 131 -3.09 5.80 -4.58
C HIS A 131 -1.88 5.45 -3.72
N ALA A 132 -1.04 6.44 -3.44
CA ALA A 132 0.07 6.30 -2.51
C ALA A 132 -0.47 6.17 -1.08
N TYR A 133 0.04 5.20 -0.34
CA TYR A 133 -0.27 5.02 1.08
C TYR A 133 1.01 4.98 1.92
N PHE A 134 0.83 5.02 3.23
CA PHE A 134 1.92 5.09 4.19
C PHE A 134 2.56 3.73 4.44
N ALA A 135 3.73 3.74 5.06
CA ALA A 135 4.36 2.56 5.61
C ALA A 135 4.90 2.86 7.00
N ARG A 136 5.23 1.81 7.75
CA ARG A 136 5.95 1.92 9.03
C ARG A 136 7.18 1.06 8.97
N ILE A 137 8.23 1.46 9.69
CA ILE A 137 9.41 0.59 9.83
C ILE A 137 8.99 -0.67 10.60
N LYS A 138 9.32 -1.84 10.04
CA LYS A 138 9.12 -3.14 10.69
C LYS A 138 10.41 -3.60 11.36
N SER A 139 11.52 -3.44 10.66
CA SER A 139 12.86 -3.77 11.15
C SER A 139 13.91 -3.09 10.30
N PHE A 140 15.09 -2.84 10.86
CA PHE A 140 16.26 -2.47 10.09
C PHE A 140 17.53 -2.98 10.76
N ASP A 141 18.56 -3.22 9.97
CA ASP A 141 19.93 -3.47 10.42
C ASP A 141 20.89 -2.51 9.73
N VAL A 142 21.95 -2.15 10.45
CA VAL A 142 23.03 -1.30 9.94
C VAL A 142 24.33 -2.08 10.03
N ASN A 143 24.89 -2.43 8.88
CA ASN A 143 26.16 -3.13 8.77
C ASN A 143 27.26 -2.15 8.40
N TYR A 144 28.12 -1.82 9.35
CA TYR A 144 29.30 -0.97 9.15
C TYR A 144 30.46 -1.80 8.59
N THR A 145 31.00 -1.40 7.44
CA THR A 145 31.94 -2.24 6.65
C THR A 145 33.31 -1.59 6.42
N LEU A 146 33.47 -0.31 6.74
CA LEU A 146 34.74 0.41 6.63
C LEU A 146 34.84 1.46 7.73
N PHE A 147 36.03 1.63 8.29
CA PHE A 147 36.32 2.54 9.40
C PHE A 147 37.59 3.34 9.16
N SER A 148 37.67 4.53 9.76
CA SER A 148 38.91 5.30 9.87
C SER A 148 39.85 4.67 10.91
N PRO A 149 41.15 5.03 10.91
CA PRO A 149 42.08 4.66 11.99
C PRO A 149 41.60 5.09 13.39
N GLU A 150 40.83 6.18 13.47
CA GLU A 150 40.24 6.72 14.70
C GLU A 150 38.98 5.95 15.14
N GLY A 151 38.45 5.05 14.31
CA GLY A 151 37.28 4.21 14.59
C GLY A 151 35.96 4.74 14.04
N ASP A 152 35.97 5.85 13.30
CA ASP A 152 34.76 6.42 12.71
C ASP A 152 34.28 5.58 11.52
N PRO A 153 32.98 5.27 11.40
CA PRO A 153 32.49 4.52 10.26
C PRO A 153 32.56 5.37 8.98
N LEU A 154 33.24 4.83 7.97
CA LEU A 154 33.36 5.43 6.64
C LEU A 154 32.44 4.77 5.61
N ARG A 155 31.89 3.59 5.90
CA ARG A 155 30.89 2.93 5.05
C ARG A 155 29.92 2.09 5.86
N ALA A 156 28.64 2.18 5.50
CA ALA A 156 27.60 1.34 6.08
C ALA A 156 26.57 0.91 5.03
N LYS A 157 25.94 -0.23 5.29
CA LYS A 157 24.78 -0.73 4.55
C LYS A 157 23.59 -0.79 5.50
N ILE A 158 22.50 -0.13 5.14
CA ILE A 158 21.23 -0.22 5.86
C ILE A 158 20.32 -1.19 5.09
N ASN A 159 19.91 -2.27 5.72
CA ASN A 159 18.81 -3.10 5.22
C ASN A 159 17.57 -2.77 6.04
N ALA A 160 16.57 -2.17 5.41
CA ALA A 160 15.36 -1.72 6.08
C ALA A 160 14.13 -2.40 5.49
N THR A 161 13.27 -2.93 6.36
CA THR A 161 11.98 -3.52 5.98
C THR A 161 10.86 -2.65 6.50
N PHE A 162 9.98 -2.27 5.58
CA PHE A 162 8.80 -1.45 5.84
C PHE A 162 7.54 -2.29 5.67
N LEU A 163 6.55 -2.04 6.53
CA LEU A 163 5.21 -2.63 6.46
C LEU A 163 4.24 -1.57 5.94
N GLY A 164 3.51 -1.92 4.87
CA GLY A 164 2.47 -1.06 4.33
C GLY A 164 1.34 -0.83 5.33
N THR A 165 0.88 0.40 5.46
CA THR A 165 -0.26 0.74 6.33
C THR A 165 -1.15 1.79 5.67
N MET A 166 -2.45 1.56 5.73
CA MET A 166 -3.44 2.53 5.33
C MET A 166 -4.18 2.99 6.57
N ASP A 167 -4.49 4.28 6.63
CA ASP A 167 -5.42 4.76 7.64
C ASP A 167 -6.82 4.17 7.38
N THR A 168 -7.59 4.04 8.45
CA THR A 168 -8.91 3.40 8.42
C THR A 168 -9.89 4.12 7.50
N LYS A 169 -9.77 5.44 7.32
CA LYS A 169 -10.65 6.22 6.43
C LYS A 169 -10.29 6.01 4.97
N THR A 170 -9.01 6.00 4.61
CA THR A 170 -8.56 5.69 3.24
C THR A 170 -8.89 4.24 2.90
N GLN A 171 -8.70 3.32 3.85
CA GLN A 171 -9.15 1.94 3.70
C GLN A 171 -10.66 1.87 3.47
N ALA A 172 -11.46 2.59 4.28
CA ALA A 172 -12.91 2.66 4.11
C ALA A 172 -13.30 3.23 2.75
N LYS A 173 -12.70 4.33 2.28
CA LYS A 173 -12.97 4.91 0.95
C LYS A 173 -12.60 3.97 -0.20
N ILE A 174 -11.52 3.22 -0.05
CA ILE A 174 -11.09 2.23 -1.04
C ILE A 174 -12.06 1.05 -1.06
N MET A 175 -12.44 0.55 0.11
CA MET A 175 -13.40 -0.54 0.28
C MET A 175 -14.79 -0.15 -0.23
N ASP A 176 -15.24 1.07 0.08
CA ASP A 176 -16.51 1.64 -0.37
C ASP A 176 -16.58 1.64 -1.90
N LYS A 177 -15.53 2.09 -2.60
CA LYS A 177 -15.41 2.02 -4.07
C LYS A 177 -15.36 0.61 -4.67
N GLN A 178 -15.24 -0.44 -3.84
CA GLN A 178 -15.15 -1.84 -4.28
C GLN A 178 -16.33 -2.69 -3.77
N SER A 179 -17.20 -2.12 -2.94
CA SER A 179 -18.38 -2.79 -2.43
C SER A 179 -19.49 -2.82 -3.51
N PRO A 180 -20.18 -3.96 -3.72
CA PRO A 180 -21.44 -4.02 -4.46
C PRO A 180 -22.59 -3.19 -3.84
N ASP A 181 -22.31 -2.60 -2.67
CA ASP A 181 -23.20 -1.80 -1.82
C ASP A 181 -23.22 -0.31 -2.21
N LEU A 182 -22.72 0.02 -3.40
CA LEU A 182 -22.80 1.36 -3.98
C LEU A 182 -23.70 1.34 -5.22
N THR A 183 -24.52 2.38 -5.35
CA THR A 183 -25.39 2.53 -6.51
C THR A 183 -24.55 2.71 -7.78
N HIS A 184 -24.51 1.72 -8.67
CA HIS A 184 -23.78 1.84 -9.94
C HIS A 184 -24.67 2.50 -11.00
N VAL A 185 -24.17 3.49 -11.72
CA VAL A 185 -24.83 4.03 -12.92
C VAL A 185 -24.09 3.52 -14.15
N VAL A 186 -24.78 2.77 -15.01
CA VAL A 186 -24.21 2.17 -16.21
C VAL A 186 -25.00 2.58 -17.44
N THR A 187 -24.30 3.12 -18.44
CA THR A 187 -24.87 3.37 -19.76
C THR A 187 -24.86 2.10 -20.59
N VAL A 188 -26.03 1.66 -21.04
CA VAL A 188 -26.21 0.43 -21.83
C VAL A 188 -25.56 0.59 -23.21
N LYS A 189 -24.71 -0.36 -23.62
CA LYS A 189 -24.14 -0.42 -24.96
C LYS A 189 -24.91 -1.40 -25.85
N ALA A 190 -24.74 -1.29 -27.16
CA ALA A 190 -25.34 -2.23 -28.09
C ALA A 190 -24.80 -3.65 -27.83
N GLY A 191 -25.71 -4.60 -27.55
CA GLY A 191 -25.37 -5.97 -27.19
C GLY A 191 -25.38 -6.27 -25.68
N ASP A 192 -25.45 -5.23 -24.83
CA ASP A 192 -25.64 -5.44 -23.39
C ASP A 192 -27.08 -5.88 -23.09
N THR A 193 -27.23 -6.79 -22.13
CA THR A 193 -28.53 -7.19 -21.58
C THR A 193 -28.56 -6.94 -20.08
N LEU A 194 -29.74 -6.66 -19.52
CA LEU A 194 -29.87 -6.39 -18.09
C LEU A 194 -29.31 -7.52 -17.21
N PRO A 195 -29.57 -8.82 -17.49
CA PRO A 195 -29.01 -9.91 -16.70
C PRO A 195 -27.49 -9.99 -16.77
N MET A 196 -26.88 -9.69 -17.93
CA MET A 196 -25.40 -9.65 -18.05
C MET A 196 -24.81 -8.50 -17.24
N LEU A 197 -25.46 -7.34 -17.24
CA LEU A 197 -25.04 -6.20 -16.42
C LEU A 197 -25.18 -6.52 -14.91
N CYS A 198 -26.25 -7.21 -14.51
CA CYS A 198 -26.45 -7.67 -13.13
C CYS A 198 -25.39 -8.69 -12.69
N GLU A 199 -25.02 -9.64 -13.55
CA GLU A 199 -23.93 -10.58 -13.28
C GLU A 199 -22.59 -9.88 -13.11
N LYS A 200 -22.32 -8.87 -13.95
CA LYS A 200 -21.08 -8.10 -13.88
C LYS A 200 -20.97 -7.24 -12.62
N ILE A 201 -22.08 -6.70 -12.14
CA ILE A 201 -22.10 -5.74 -11.01
C ILE A 201 -22.28 -6.48 -9.68
N TYR A 202 -23.19 -7.45 -9.60
CA TYR A 202 -23.55 -8.14 -8.36
C TYR A 202 -23.08 -9.59 -8.28
N GLY A 203 -22.50 -10.14 -9.35
CA GLY A 203 -22.16 -11.57 -9.43
C GLY A 203 -23.39 -12.49 -9.56
N ALA A 204 -24.60 -11.94 -9.68
CA ALA A 204 -25.85 -12.69 -9.71
C ALA A 204 -26.78 -12.19 -10.83
N ARG A 205 -27.09 -13.06 -11.81
CA ARG A 205 -27.97 -12.72 -12.95
C ARG A 205 -29.38 -12.37 -12.49
N GLN A 206 -29.91 -13.10 -11.51
CA GLN A 206 -31.29 -13.03 -11.02
C GLN A 206 -31.74 -11.66 -10.46
N MET A 207 -30.80 -10.74 -10.23
CA MET A 207 -31.10 -9.40 -9.68
C MET A 207 -31.72 -8.42 -10.69
N PHE A 208 -31.91 -8.83 -11.95
CA PHE A 208 -32.48 -7.98 -13.00
C PHE A 208 -33.89 -7.46 -12.68
N HIS A 209 -34.68 -8.19 -11.87
CA HIS A 209 -36.03 -7.77 -11.49
C HIS A 209 -36.03 -6.52 -10.60
N GLU A 210 -35.08 -6.44 -9.67
CA GLU A 210 -34.97 -5.33 -8.74
C GLU A 210 -34.42 -4.08 -9.44
N VAL A 211 -33.41 -4.28 -10.29
CA VAL A 211 -32.87 -3.20 -11.14
C VAL A 211 -33.92 -2.67 -12.11
N ALA A 212 -34.71 -3.54 -12.74
CA ALA A 212 -35.77 -3.10 -13.66
C ALA A 212 -36.84 -2.25 -12.95
N ARG A 213 -37.16 -2.59 -11.69
CA ARG A 213 -38.09 -1.82 -10.86
C ARG A 213 -37.54 -0.44 -10.53
N VAL A 214 -36.29 -0.35 -10.09
CA VAL A 214 -35.65 0.93 -9.73
C VAL A 214 -35.52 1.87 -10.93
N ASN A 215 -35.27 1.31 -12.12
CA ASN A 215 -35.14 2.08 -13.35
C ASN A 215 -36.45 2.31 -14.11
N ASN A 216 -37.60 1.92 -13.54
CA ASN A 216 -38.92 2.01 -14.18
C ASN A 216 -38.96 1.41 -15.59
N LEU A 217 -38.27 0.29 -15.80
CA LEU A 217 -38.22 -0.38 -17.10
C LEU A 217 -39.52 -1.17 -17.34
N LEU A 218 -40.26 -0.79 -18.38
CA LEU A 218 -41.44 -1.53 -18.85
C LEU A 218 -41.07 -2.92 -19.40
N SER A 219 -39.86 -3.07 -19.94
CA SER A 219 -39.33 -4.33 -20.44
C SER A 219 -37.82 -4.37 -20.24
N PHE A 220 -37.32 -5.43 -19.59
CA PHE A 220 -35.89 -5.64 -19.37
C PHE A 220 -35.20 -6.37 -20.54
N ARG A 221 -35.97 -6.86 -21.53
CA ARG A 221 -35.46 -7.56 -22.71
C ARG A 221 -34.92 -6.61 -23.78
N TYR A 222 -35.46 -5.39 -23.83
CA TYR A 222 -35.11 -4.40 -24.84
C TYR A 222 -34.85 -3.06 -24.16
N ILE A 223 -33.59 -2.82 -23.82
CA ILE A 223 -33.14 -1.52 -23.32
C ILE A 223 -32.40 -0.81 -24.45
N LYS A 224 -32.80 0.43 -24.73
CA LYS A 224 -32.18 1.21 -25.79
C LYS A 224 -30.70 1.45 -25.45
N PRO A 225 -29.76 1.20 -26.37
CA PRO A 225 -28.38 1.62 -26.17
C PRO A 225 -28.30 3.13 -25.93
N GLY A 226 -27.48 3.54 -24.96
CA GLY A 226 -27.40 4.92 -24.47
C GLY A 226 -28.29 5.21 -23.26
N THR A 227 -29.17 4.29 -22.84
CA THR A 227 -29.92 4.45 -21.60
C THR A 227 -29.01 4.27 -20.39
N GLU A 228 -29.07 5.21 -19.45
CA GLU A 228 -28.42 5.08 -18.14
C GLU A 228 -29.31 4.27 -17.19
N LEU A 229 -28.72 3.26 -16.56
CA LEU A 229 -29.38 2.40 -15.59
C LEU A 229 -28.70 2.51 -14.24
N VAL A 230 -29.51 2.67 -13.20
CA VAL A 230 -29.17 2.76 -11.80
C VAL A 230 -29.31 1.39 -11.14
N PHE A 231 -28.20 0.81 -10.72
CA PHE A 231 -28.10 -0.46 -10.05
C PHE A 231 -28.03 -0.18 -8.53
N PRO A 232 -29.10 -0.41 -7.76
CA PRO A 232 -29.14 -0.10 -6.32
C PRO A 232 -28.21 -1.01 -5.48
N PRO A 233 -27.80 -0.59 -4.28
CA PRO A 233 -27.12 -1.47 -3.34
C PRO A 233 -28.00 -2.65 -2.91
N ILE A 234 -27.40 -3.82 -2.73
CA ILE A 234 -28.08 -5.02 -2.25
C ILE A 234 -27.84 -5.14 -0.74
N LYS A 235 -28.92 -5.24 0.05
CA LYS A 235 -28.87 -5.57 1.48
C LYS A 235 -28.76 -7.08 1.73
#